data_AF-A0A0D3J5N0-F1
#
_entry.id   AF-A0A0D3J5N0-F1
#
_cell.length_a   1.000
_cell.length_b   1.000
_cell.length_c   1.000
_cell.angle_alpha   90.00
_cell.angle_beta   90.00
_cell.angle_gamma   90.00
#
_symmetry.space_group_name_H-M   'P 1'
#
loop_
_entity.id
_entity.type
_entity.pdbx_description
1 polymer ?
#
loop_
_entity_poly.entity_id
_entity_poly.type
_entity_poly.pdbx_seq_one_letter_code
_entity_poly.pdbx_strand_id
1 'polypeptide(L)'
;MFQNVPNLPFTNAKIAASVGLTVDDFQALPVTRAACNVLFDGLAESRSGLIPMVGEGGAFDQAGFRVGWAKSCILFIFGLFFFGKANFIWVLLAVKFAHDWQPDLIPGPKEMGLFKVWGIV
;
A
#
# COMPACT_ATOMS: atom_id res chain seq x y z
N MET A 1 29.84 11.08 -8.40
CA MET A 1 28.47 10.65 -8.75
C MET A 1 28.61 9.35 -9.53
N PHE A 2 28.52 8.20 -8.83
CA PHE A 2 28.74 6.88 -9.44
C PHE A 2 27.54 6.51 -10.31
N GLN A 3 27.67 6.59 -11.64
CA GLN A 3 26.71 5.99 -12.56
C GLN A 3 26.95 4.47 -12.59
N ASN A 4 26.28 3.74 -11.70
CA ASN A 4 26.27 2.26 -11.71
C ASN A 4 25.42 1.68 -12.85
N VAL A 5 25.00 2.49 -13.82
CA VAL A 5 24.16 2.10 -14.96
C VAL A 5 24.75 0.94 -15.77
N PRO A 6 26.07 0.86 -16.05
CA PRO A 6 26.64 -0.28 -16.78
C PRO A 6 26.54 -1.61 -16.01
N ASN A 7 26.32 -1.56 -14.69
CA ASN A 7 26.25 -2.76 -13.84
C ASN A 7 24.81 -3.28 -13.68
N LEU A 8 23.82 -2.62 -14.27
CA LEU A 8 22.40 -2.98 -14.16
C LEU A 8 21.80 -3.17 -15.56
N PRO A 9 22.07 -4.33 -16.20
CA PRO A 9 21.52 -4.61 -17.53
C PRO A 9 19.99 -4.61 -17.49
N PHE A 10 19.37 -3.95 -18.46
CA PHE A 10 17.93 -4.05 -18.67
C PHE A 10 17.59 -5.47 -19.12
N THR A 11 16.60 -6.11 -18.49
CA THR A 11 16.27 -7.55 -18.70
C THR A 11 14.81 -7.79 -19.06
N ASN A 12 13.95 -6.76 -19.02
CA ASN A 12 12.51 -6.94 -19.18
C ASN A 12 12.07 -6.83 -20.65
N ALA A 13 11.97 -7.98 -21.32
CA ALA A 13 11.56 -8.07 -22.72
C ALA A 13 10.13 -7.55 -23.00
N LYS A 14 9.21 -7.66 -22.04
CA LYS A 14 7.82 -7.17 -22.23
C LYS A 14 7.76 -5.66 -22.30
N ILE A 15 8.55 -4.99 -21.47
CA ILE A 15 8.63 -3.53 -21.47
C ILE A 15 9.34 -3.04 -22.74
N ALA A 16 10.41 -3.72 -23.16
CA ALA A 16 11.06 -3.42 -24.44
C ALA A 16 10.05 -3.49 -25.61
N ALA A 17 9.29 -4.59 -25.68
CA ALA A 17 8.28 -4.79 -26.71
C ALA A 17 7.15 -3.75 -26.67
N SER A 18 6.78 -3.24 -25.48
CA SER A 18 5.73 -2.22 -25.33
C SER A 18 6.04 -0.88 -25.99
N VAL A 19 7.33 -0.59 -26.23
CA VAL A 19 7.78 0.59 -26.96
C VAL A 19 8.41 0.24 -28.32
N GLY A 20 8.24 -1.00 -28.77
CA GLY A 20 8.70 -1.46 -30.09
C GLY A 20 10.21 -1.69 -30.21
N LEU A 21 10.93 -1.85 -29.09
CA LEU A 21 12.37 -2.09 -29.07
C LEU A 21 12.71 -3.47 -28.52
N THR A 22 13.92 -3.96 -28.80
CA THR A 22 14.45 -5.16 -28.14
C THR A 22 15.17 -4.80 -26.83
N VAL A 23 15.49 -5.81 -26.02
CA VAL A 23 16.24 -5.63 -24.77
C VAL A 23 17.64 -5.07 -25.05
N ASP A 24 18.28 -5.56 -26.12
CA ASP A 24 19.63 -5.13 -26.51
C ASP A 24 19.61 -3.68 -27.01
N ASP A 25 18.59 -3.29 -27.77
CA ASP A 25 18.40 -1.90 -28.19
C ASP A 25 18.26 -0.97 -26.97
N PHE A 26 17.52 -1.40 -25.95
CA PHE A 26 17.36 -0.64 -24.71
C PHE A 26 18.67 -0.48 -23.92
N GLN A 27 19.53 -1.50 -23.94
CA GLN A 27 20.84 -1.41 -23.29
C GLN A 27 21.79 -0.48 -24.03
N ALA A 28 21.65 -0.38 -25.36
CA ALA A 28 22.45 0.52 -26.19
C ALA A 28 22.00 1.99 -26.11
N LEU A 29 20.79 2.26 -25.60
CA LEU A 29 20.28 3.62 -25.48
C LEU A 29 21.06 4.43 -24.43
N PRO A 30 21.60 5.61 -24.80
CA PRO A 30 22.27 6.47 -23.84
C PRO A 30 21.25 7.05 -22.85
N VAL A 31 21.39 6.71 -21.57
CA VAL A 31 20.56 7.27 -20.51
C VAL A 31 20.95 8.74 -20.30
N THR A 32 20.10 9.65 -20.77
CA THR A 32 20.33 11.09 -20.63
C THR A 32 20.00 11.57 -19.22
N ARG A 33 20.68 12.64 -18.77
CA ARG A 33 20.40 13.25 -17.46
C ARG A 33 18.96 13.76 -17.35
N ALA A 34 18.38 14.24 -18.46
CA ALA A 34 17.00 14.67 -18.51
C ALA A 34 16.03 13.50 -18.24
N ALA A 35 16.28 12.33 -18.84
CA ALA A 35 15.46 11.13 -18.59
C ALA A 35 15.53 10.68 -17.12
N CYS A 36 16.72 10.73 -16.50
CA CYS A 36 16.86 10.48 -15.07
C CYS A 36 16.07 11.49 -14.24
N ASN A 37 16.17 12.79 -14.54
CA ASN A 37 15.45 13.83 -13.80
C ASN A 37 13.94 13.63 -13.89
N VAL A 38 13.39 13.33 -15.07
CA VAL A 38 11.94 13.06 -15.23
C VAL A 38 11.52 11.83 -14.43
N LEU A 39 12.33 10.77 -14.42
CA LEU A 39 12.05 9.59 -13.60
C LEU A 39 12.07 9.93 -12.11
N PHE A 40 13.07 10.68 -11.64
CA PHE A 40 13.18 11.08 -10.24
C PHE A 40 12.09 12.07 -9.82
N ASP A 41 11.65 12.95 -10.71
CA ASP A 41 10.57 13.91 -10.47
C ASP A 41 9.22 13.19 -10.42
N GLY A 42 8.94 12.29 -11.38
CA GLY A 42 7.76 11.43 -11.34
C GLY A 42 7.76 10.45 -10.16
N LEU A 43 8.93 9.97 -9.74
CA LEU A 43 9.08 9.22 -8.49
C LEU A 43 8.77 10.12 -7.30
N ALA A 44 9.32 11.33 -7.21
CA ALA A 44 9.07 12.31 -6.14
C ALA A 44 7.60 12.71 -6.03
N GLU A 45 6.90 12.89 -7.14
CA GLU A 45 5.46 13.18 -7.19
C GLU A 45 4.60 11.96 -6.89
N SER A 46 5.09 10.74 -7.14
CA SER A 46 4.46 9.50 -6.69
C SER A 46 4.57 9.39 -5.18
N ARG A 47 3.67 10.09 -4.46
CA ARG A 47 3.44 10.09 -3.00
C ARG A 47 3.12 8.71 -2.40
N SER A 48 3.51 7.63 -3.05
CA SER A 48 3.34 6.24 -2.62
C SER A 48 4.10 5.88 -1.34
N GLY A 49 4.99 6.75 -0.82
CA GLY A 49 5.85 6.44 0.33
C GLY A 49 6.79 5.24 0.07
N LEU A 50 6.80 4.73 -1.17
CA LEU A 50 7.62 3.64 -1.68
C LEU A 50 8.93 4.17 -2.29
N ILE A 51 9.06 5.50 -2.39
CA ILE A 51 10.34 6.14 -2.62
C ILE A 51 11.14 5.97 -1.33
N PRO A 52 12.25 5.23 -1.35
CA PRO A 52 13.13 5.23 -0.20
C PRO A 52 13.61 6.65 0.03
N MET A 53 13.48 7.13 1.27
CA MET A 53 14.13 8.39 1.64
C MET A 53 15.62 8.20 1.35
N VAL A 54 16.15 9.02 0.45
CA VAL A 54 17.57 9.03 0.17
C VAL A 54 18.18 9.87 1.29
N GLY A 55 18.92 9.23 2.19
CA GLY A 55 19.60 9.93 3.29
C GLY A 55 20.64 10.91 2.75
N GLU A 56 21.07 11.86 3.60
CA GLU A 56 22.18 12.76 3.26
C GLU A 56 23.41 11.92 2.85
N GLY A 57 23.78 11.98 1.57
CA GLY A 57 24.85 11.16 0.98
C GLY A 57 24.41 10.17 -0.10
N GLY A 58 23.12 10.09 -0.47
CA GLY A 58 22.68 9.22 -1.55
C GLY A 58 22.41 7.77 -1.14
N ALA A 59 22.55 7.47 0.16
CA ALA A 59 22.32 6.14 0.70
C ALA A 59 20.83 5.87 0.92
N PHE A 60 20.43 4.61 0.73
CA PHE A 60 19.07 4.15 0.93
C PHE A 60 18.72 4.15 2.43
N ASP A 61 17.74 4.97 2.85
CA ASP A 61 17.22 4.93 4.21
C ASP A 61 16.22 3.78 4.38
N GLN A 62 16.76 2.64 4.80
CA GLN A 62 15.97 1.44 5.07
C GLN A 62 15.02 1.61 6.27
N ALA A 63 15.33 2.51 7.21
CA ALA A 63 14.48 2.78 8.37
C ALA A 63 13.26 3.60 7.96
N GLY A 64 13.46 4.69 7.21
CA GLY A 64 12.39 5.50 6.64
C GLY A 64 11.42 4.68 5.79
N PHE A 65 11.94 3.80 4.94
CA PHE A 65 11.12 2.88 4.14
C PHE A 65 10.27 1.94 5.00
N ARG A 66 10.86 1.30 6.04
CA ARG A 66 10.12 0.40 6.93
C ARG A 66 9.01 1.11 7.71
N VAL A 67 9.24 2.36 8.12
CA VAL A 67 8.24 3.18 8.81
C VAL A 67 7.09 3.54 7.86
N GLY A 68 7.40 3.94 6.63
CA GLY A 68 6.39 4.22 5.60
C GLY A 68 5.52 3.01 5.30
N TRP A 69 6.15 1.86 5.08
CA TRP A 69 5.46 0.58 4.87
C TRP A 69 4.56 0.20 6.04
N ALA A 70 5.09 0.25 7.27
CA ALA A 70 4.32 -0.09 8.47
C ALA A 70 3.10 0.82 8.65
N LYS A 71 3.24 2.14 8.41
CA LYS A 71 2.11 3.09 8.45
C LYS A 71 1.02 2.73 7.45
N SER A 72 1.39 2.40 6.21
CA SER A 72 0.43 1.99 5.17
C SER A 72 -0.28 0.69 5.52
N CYS A 73 0.44 -0.30 6.05
CA CYS A 73 -0.17 -1.54 6.53
C CYS A 73 -1.16 -1.30 7.69
N ILE A 74 -0.78 -0.46 8.67
CA ILE A 74 -1.64 -0.12 9.79
C ILE A 74 -2.90 0.60 9.30
N LEU A 75 -2.77 1.61 8.43
CA LEU A 75 -3.92 2.32 7.86
C LEU A 75 -4.85 1.41 7.06
N PHE A 76 -4.30 0.47 6.29
CA PHE A 76 -5.10 -0.52 5.58
C PHE A 76 -5.85 -1.44 6.54
N ILE A 77 -5.19 -1.93 7.59
CA ILE A 77 -5.80 -2.76 8.63
C ILE A 77 -6.90 -1.98 9.35
N PHE A 78 -6.61 -0.77 9.83
CA PHE A 78 -7.62 0.12 10.44
C PHE A 78 -8.77 0.41 9.48
N GLY A 79 -8.48 0.68 8.20
CA GLY A 79 -9.51 0.85 7.17
C GLY A 79 -10.39 -0.39 7.02
N LEU A 80 -9.81 -1.58 7.06
CA LEU A 80 -10.55 -2.84 6.99
C LEU A 80 -11.40 -3.09 8.24
N PHE A 81 -10.91 -2.71 9.42
CA PHE A 81 -11.61 -2.84 10.70
C PHE A 81 -12.74 -1.82 10.87
N PHE A 82 -12.56 -0.57 10.43
CA PHE A 82 -13.54 0.51 10.58
C PHE A 82 -14.48 0.66 9.38
N PHE A 83 -14.01 0.44 8.15
CA PHE A 83 -14.82 0.63 6.94
C PHE A 83 -15.11 -0.68 6.19
N GLY A 84 -14.44 -1.79 6.55
CA GLY A 84 -14.69 -3.10 5.96
C GLY A 84 -15.75 -3.93 6.73
N LYS A 85 -15.99 -5.16 6.25
CA LYS A 85 -16.93 -6.13 6.84
C LYS A 85 -16.58 -6.53 8.29
N ALA A 86 -15.38 -6.22 8.78
CA ALA A 86 -14.96 -6.46 10.16
C ALA A 86 -15.62 -5.53 11.19
N ASN A 87 -16.24 -4.43 10.75
CA ASN A 87 -17.02 -3.53 11.62
C ASN A 87 -18.25 -4.25 12.24
N PHE A 88 -18.79 -5.25 11.55
CA PHE A 88 -19.92 -6.05 12.04
C PHE A 88 -19.61 -6.77 13.37
N ILE A 89 -18.39 -7.29 13.54
CA ILE A 89 -17.99 -8.00 14.76
C ILE A 89 -17.97 -7.04 15.95
N TRP A 90 -17.52 -5.80 15.76
CA TRP A 90 -17.53 -4.78 16.81
C TRP A 90 -18.93 -4.31 17.19
N VAL A 91 -19.83 -4.15 16.21
CA VAL A 91 -21.25 -3.86 16.48
C VAL A 91 -21.88 -4.99 17.28
N LEU A 92 -21.62 -6.26 16.93
CA LEU A 92 -22.10 -7.41 17.68
C LEU A 92 -21.52 -7.46 19.10
N LEU A 93 -20.21 -7.21 19.26
CA LEU A 93 -19.55 -7.14 20.57
C LEU A 93 -20.12 -6.01 21.43
N ALA A 94 -20.35 -4.82 20.85
CA ALA A 94 -20.91 -3.69 21.55
C ALA A 94 -22.36 -3.93 21.98
N VAL A 95 -23.20 -4.50 21.09
CA VAL A 95 -24.58 -4.86 21.42
C VAL A 95 -24.62 -5.98 22.46
N LYS A 96 -23.72 -6.96 22.37
CA LYS A 96 -23.60 -8.03 23.37
C LYS A 96 -23.16 -7.47 24.73
N PHE A 97 -22.17 -6.59 24.74
CA PHE A 97 -21.73 -5.91 25.97
C PHE A 97 -22.83 -5.05 26.58
N ALA A 98 -23.57 -4.30 25.76
CA ALA A 98 -24.68 -3.47 26.23
C ALA A 98 -25.84 -4.31 26.78
N HIS A 99 -26.20 -5.42 26.11
CA HIS A 99 -27.14 -6.41 26.63
C HIS A 99 -26.64 -7.00 27.96
N ASP A 100 -25.35 -7.34 28.07
CA ASP A 100 -24.81 -7.92 29.31
C ASP A 100 -24.75 -6.88 30.46
N TRP A 101 -24.68 -5.59 30.14
CA TRP A 101 -24.76 -4.49 31.10
C TRP A 101 -26.21 -4.21 31.55
N GLN A 102 -27.18 -4.26 30.62
CA GLN A 102 -28.59 -3.97 30.86
C GLN A 102 -29.50 -4.95 30.09
N PRO A 103 -29.65 -6.18 30.60
CA PRO A 103 -30.34 -7.25 29.87
C PRO A 103 -31.84 -6.99 29.71
N ASP A 104 -32.46 -6.26 30.64
CA ASP A 104 -33.90 -5.98 30.61
C ASP A 104 -34.29 -4.87 29.61
N LEU A 105 -33.32 -4.05 29.18
CA LEU A 105 -33.58 -2.87 28.34
C LEU A 105 -33.07 -3.05 26.91
N ILE A 106 -32.01 -3.85 26.72
CA ILE A 106 -31.29 -3.95 25.46
C ILE A 106 -31.43 -5.40 24.95
N PRO A 107 -32.21 -5.65 23.88
CA PRO A 107 -32.37 -6.99 23.34
C PRO A 107 -31.08 -7.54 22.73
N GLY A 108 -30.96 -8.86 22.68
CA GLY A 108 -29.73 -9.51 22.23
C GLY A 108 -29.46 -9.29 20.73
N PRO A 109 -28.20 -9.47 20.27
CA PRO A 109 -27.86 -9.25 18.85
C PRO A 109 -28.67 -10.11 17.87
N LYS A 110 -29.12 -11.30 18.31
CA LYS A 110 -29.98 -12.22 17.56
C LYS A 110 -31.43 -11.72 17.47
N GLU A 111 -31.93 -11.12 18.56
CA GLU A 111 -33.31 -10.61 18.67
C GLU A 111 -33.48 -9.32 17.89
N MET A 112 -32.43 -8.49 17.82
CA MET A 112 -32.36 -7.30 16.97
C MET A 112 -32.25 -7.61 15.47
N GLY A 113 -32.13 -8.88 15.06
CA GLY A 113 -32.04 -9.26 13.65
C GLY A 113 -30.78 -8.78 12.93
N LEU A 114 -29.73 -8.40 13.67
CA LEU A 114 -28.49 -7.84 13.11
C LEU A 114 -27.81 -8.78 12.10
N PHE A 115 -27.95 -10.09 12.29
CA PHE A 115 -27.45 -11.11 11.37
C PHE A 115 -28.19 -11.13 10.02
N LYS A 116 -29.49 -10.77 9.98
CA LYS A 116 -30.28 -10.70 8.73
C LYS A 116 -29.97 -9.44 7.91
N VAL A 117 -29.77 -8.30 8.58
CA VAL A 117 -29.49 -7.01 7.93
C VAL A 117 -28.19 -7.04 7.11
N TRP A 118 -27.22 -7.85 7.54
CA TRP A 118 -25.90 -7.97 6.90
C TRP A 118 -25.73 -9.24 6.05
N GLY A 119 -26.82 -9.99 5.80
CA GLY A 119 -26.79 -11.18 4.95
C GLY A 119 -25.98 -12.34 5.53
N ILE A 120 -25.81 -12.38 6.85
CA ILE A 120 -25.23 -13.54 7.58
C ILE A 120 -26.41 -14.34 8.13
N VAL A 121 -27.28 -14.78 7.20
CA VAL A 121 -28.28 -15.84 7.32
C VAL A 121 -28.46 -16.42 5.93
#